data_AF-A0A919U1X6-F1
#
_entry.id   AF-A0A919U1X6-F1
#
_cell.length_a   1.000
_cell.length_b   1.000
_cell.length_c   1.000
_cell.angle_alpha   90.00
_cell.angle_beta   90.00
_cell.angle_gamma   90.00
#
_symmetry.space_group_name_H-M   'P 1'
#
loop_
_entity.id
_entity.type
_entity.pdbx_description
1 polymer ?
#
loop_
_entity_poly.entity_id
_entity_poly.type
_entity_poly.pdbx_seq_one_letter_code
_entity_poly.pdbx_strand_id
1 'polypeptide(L)'
;MASHDGRRTGGLNLQNIVRLVSIALAVTAVVKELRTPRDERQWNGTVAGFVPYDFRMPTSERFLERVWNPDGPHLVNPRVFGVGWTLNIGKVVGMIQERLADRRQ
;
A
#
# COMPACT_ATOMS: atom_id res chain seq x y z
N MET A 1 6.34 25.61 -45.98
CA MET A 1 5.85 25.97 -44.64
C MET A 1 5.94 24.72 -43.77
N ALA A 2 6.93 24.68 -42.89
CA ALA A 2 7.12 23.58 -41.95
C ALA A 2 6.26 23.85 -40.70
N SER A 3 5.24 23.03 -40.47
CA SER A 3 4.54 23.01 -39.19
C SER A 3 5.35 22.16 -38.22
N HIS A 4 6.00 22.82 -37.27
CA HIS A 4 6.56 22.22 -36.07
C HIS A 4 5.41 21.61 -35.27
N ASP A 5 5.27 20.28 -35.28
CA ASP A 5 4.45 19.58 -34.30
C ASP A 5 5.29 19.36 -33.04
N GLY A 6 4.87 20.05 -31.97
CA GLY A 6 5.53 20.01 -30.68
C GLY A 6 5.34 18.65 -30.04
N ARG A 7 6.38 17.79 -30.09
CA ARG A 7 6.46 16.62 -29.22
C ARG A 7 6.39 17.10 -27.77
N ARG A 8 5.23 16.86 -27.15
CA ARG A 8 5.00 17.05 -25.72
C ARG A 8 6.08 16.27 -24.96
N THR A 9 6.95 16.99 -24.29
CA THR A 9 7.98 16.48 -23.40
C THR A 9 7.32 15.65 -22.31
N GLY A 10 7.58 14.34 -22.30
CA GLY A 10 7.06 13.42 -21.28
C GLY A 10 7.72 13.65 -19.94
N GLY A 11 7.18 14.58 -19.14
CA GLY A 11 7.55 14.75 -17.74
C GLY A 11 7.11 13.53 -16.92
N LEU A 12 7.93 13.09 -15.96
CA LEU A 12 7.59 12.04 -15.01
C LEU A 12 6.32 12.41 -14.25
N ASN A 13 5.20 11.77 -14.57
CA ASN A 13 3.95 11.88 -13.82
C ASN A 13 4.15 11.35 -12.38
N LEU A 14 3.56 12.01 -11.38
CA LEU A 14 3.57 11.57 -9.98
C LEU A 14 3.18 10.09 -9.83
N GLN A 15 2.17 9.63 -10.58
CA GLN A 15 1.76 8.22 -10.56
C GLN A 15 2.88 7.28 -11.01
N ASN A 16 3.67 7.68 -12.02
CA ASN A 16 4.82 6.90 -12.47
C ASN A 16 5.92 6.91 -11.43
N ILE A 17 6.17 8.04 -10.76
CA ILE A 17 7.15 8.12 -9.67
C ILE A 17 6.74 7.20 -8.53
N VAL A 18 5.50 7.28 -8.04
CA VAL A 18 4.98 6.42 -6.97
C VAL A 18 5.09 4.94 -7.35
N ARG A 19 4.76 4.61 -8.61
CA ARG A 19 4.89 3.24 -9.13
C ARG A 19 6.35 2.78 -9.14
N LEU A 20 7.28 3.59 -9.64
CA LEU A 20 8.71 3.25 -9.69
C LEU A 20 9.29 3.07 -8.28
N VAL A 21 8.95 3.95 -7.35
CA VAL A 21 9.35 3.82 -5.94
C VAL A 21 8.79 2.54 -5.34
N SER A 22 7.51 2.23 -5.56
CA SER A 22 6.89 1.00 -5.07
C SER A 22 7.57 -0.26 -5.62
N ILE A 23 7.92 -0.27 -6.91
CA ILE A 23 8.65 -1.37 -7.55
C ILE A 23 10.06 -1.50 -6.94
N ALA A 24 10.78 -0.40 -6.78
CA ALA A 24 12.13 -0.41 -6.19
C ALA A 24 12.12 -0.96 -4.76
N LEU A 25 11.13 -0.56 -3.94
CA LEU A 25 10.95 -1.08 -2.59
C LEU A 25 10.59 -2.57 -2.59
N ALA A 26 9.74 -3.02 -3.53
CA ALA A 26 9.41 -4.43 -3.69
C ALA A 26 10.62 -5.27 -4.08
N VAL A 27 11.40 -4.84 -5.07
CA VAL A 27 12.65 -5.50 -5.46
C VAL A 27 13.61 -5.57 -4.28
N THR A 28 13.76 -4.47 -3.53
CA THR A 28 14.62 -4.43 -2.33
C THR A 28 14.18 -5.43 -1.28
N ALA A 29 12.88 -5.53 -0.99
CA ALA A 29 12.34 -6.49 -0.04
C ALA A 29 12.54 -7.94 -0.52
N VAL A 30 12.32 -8.23 -1.80
CA VAL A 30 12.56 -9.57 -2.37
C VAL A 30 14.04 -9.94 -2.32
N VAL A 31 14.94 -9.02 -2.69
CA VAL A 31 16.39 -9.25 -2.63
C VAL A 31 16.85 -9.50 -1.19
N LYS A 32 16.30 -8.77 -0.21
CA LYS A 32 16.55 -9.00 1.22
C LYS A 32 16.21 -10.44 1.60
N GLU A 33 14.99 -10.90 1.29
CA GLU A 33 14.56 -12.28 1.61
C GLU A 33 15.39 -13.34 0.89
N LEU A 34 15.77 -13.12 -0.37
CA LEU A 34 16.59 -14.08 -1.12
C LEU A 34 18.02 -14.21 -0.59
N ARG A 35 18.56 -13.13 0.02
CA ARG A 35 19.87 -13.14 0.68
C ARG A 35 19.83 -13.81 2.06
N THR A 36 18.67 -13.88 2.69
CA THR A 36 18.47 -14.61 3.95
C THR A 36 18.53 -16.13 3.70
N PRO A 37 19.14 -16.91 4.60
CA PRO A 37 19.06 -18.38 4.60
C PRO A 37 17.60 -18.85 4.48
N ARG A 38 17.35 -19.94 3.75
CA ARG A 38 15.99 -20.37 3.39
C ARG A 38 15.09 -20.62 4.60
N ASP A 39 15.68 -21.11 5.67
CA ASP A 39 15.08 -21.42 6.97
C ASP A 39 14.74 -20.18 7.81
N GLU A 40 15.39 -19.05 7.55
CA GLU A 40 15.16 -17.78 8.26
C GLU A 40 14.26 -16.80 7.50
N ARG A 41 13.85 -17.12 6.26
CA ARG A 41 12.99 -16.26 5.43
C ARG A 41 11.59 -16.14 6.00
N GLN A 42 11.11 -14.90 6.13
CA GLN A 42 9.77 -14.63 6.62
C GLN A 42 8.82 -14.17 5.53
N TRP A 43 9.33 -13.63 4.42
CA TRP A 43 8.52 -13.06 3.33
C TRP A 43 7.54 -11.97 3.78
N ASN A 44 7.80 -11.34 4.93
CA ASN A 44 7.04 -10.23 5.48
C ASN A 44 7.94 -9.40 6.40
N GLY A 45 7.58 -8.13 6.62
CA GLY A 45 8.31 -7.26 7.54
C GLY A 45 8.29 -5.80 7.07
N THR A 46 9.39 -5.09 7.28
CA THR A 46 9.52 -3.68 6.92
C THR A 46 10.78 -3.44 6.09
N VAL A 47 10.66 -2.61 5.06
CA VAL A 47 11.75 -2.08 4.24
C VAL A 47 11.94 -0.59 4.52
N ALA A 48 13.19 -0.13 4.48
CA ALA A 48 13.58 1.24 4.85
C ALA A 48 13.17 1.68 6.28
N GLY A 49 12.87 0.73 7.17
CA GLY A 49 12.53 1.00 8.58
C GLY A 49 11.07 1.38 8.85
N PHE A 50 10.28 1.71 7.83
CA PHE A 50 8.88 2.12 8.02
C PHE A 50 7.88 1.62 6.96
N VAL A 51 8.33 1.15 5.79
CA VAL A 51 7.41 0.67 4.73
C VAL A 51 7.14 -0.83 4.92
N PRO A 52 5.92 -1.26 5.27
CA PRO A 52 5.65 -2.68 5.47
C PRO A 52 5.60 -3.44 4.14
N TYR A 53 5.93 -4.72 4.15
CA TYR A 53 5.72 -5.65 3.06
C TYR A 53 5.20 -7.00 3.57
N ASP A 54 4.39 -7.68 2.75
CA ASP A 54 3.91 -9.04 3.01
C ASP A 54 3.74 -9.75 1.65
N PHE A 55 4.55 -10.78 1.39
CA PHE A 55 4.50 -11.59 0.17
C PHE A 55 3.97 -13.01 0.43
N ARG A 56 3.40 -13.25 1.62
CA ARG A 56 2.70 -14.50 1.91
C ARG A 56 1.36 -14.50 1.18
N MET A 57 0.89 -15.68 0.78
CA MET A 57 -0.44 -15.78 0.17
C MET A 57 -1.50 -15.16 1.09
N PRO A 58 -2.31 -14.22 0.58
CA PRO A 58 -3.32 -13.56 1.39
C PRO A 58 -4.45 -14.52 1.73
N THR A 59 -5.01 -14.36 2.93
CA THR A 59 -6.21 -15.08 3.36
C THR A 59 -7.41 -14.12 3.38
N SER A 60 -8.62 -14.67 3.23
CA SER A 60 -9.86 -13.90 3.34
C SER A 60 -9.98 -13.20 4.69
N GLU A 61 -9.58 -13.88 5.77
CA GLU A 61 -9.53 -13.35 7.12
C GLU A 61 -8.64 -12.11 7.21
N ARG A 62 -7.40 -12.18 6.71
CA ARG A 62 -6.48 -11.03 6.69
C ARG A 62 -6.95 -9.89 5.82
N PHE A 63 -7.65 -10.20 4.71
CA PHE A 63 -8.23 -9.17 3.87
C PHE A 63 -9.29 -8.39 4.65
N LEU A 64 -10.23 -9.08 5.28
CA LEU A 64 -11.27 -8.46 6.10
C LEU A 64 -10.66 -7.66 7.26
N GLU A 65 -9.70 -8.23 7.98
CA GLU A 65 -9.03 -7.57 9.11
C GLU A 65 -8.33 -6.27 8.70
N ARG A 66 -7.67 -6.23 7.54
CA ARG A 66 -6.87 -5.06 7.12
C ARG A 66 -7.66 -4.03 6.32
N VAL A 67 -8.71 -4.44 5.61
CA VAL A 67 -9.48 -3.56 4.72
C VAL A 67 -10.83 -3.19 5.32
N TRP A 68 -11.47 -4.08 6.08
CA TRP A 68 -12.81 -3.91 6.64
C TRP A 68 -12.86 -4.21 8.14
N ASN A 69 -12.22 -3.36 8.94
CA ASN A 69 -12.25 -3.45 10.39
C ASN A 69 -12.77 -2.14 11.02
N PRO A 70 -14.10 -1.95 11.08
CA PRO A 70 -14.72 -0.74 11.62
C PRO A 70 -14.30 -0.41 13.05
N ASP A 71 -14.13 -1.43 13.89
CA ASP A 71 -13.76 -1.29 15.30
C ASP A 71 -12.24 -1.19 15.50
N GLY A 72 -11.47 -1.36 14.43
CA GLY A 72 -10.01 -1.36 14.48
C GLY A 72 -9.42 -0.02 14.95
N PRO A 73 -8.25 -0.03 15.60
CA PRO A 73 -7.61 1.18 16.11
C PRO A 73 -6.96 2.04 15.01
N HIS A 74 -6.71 1.47 13.83
CA HIS A 74 -5.93 2.10 12.76
C HIS A 74 -6.76 2.35 11.49
N LEU A 75 -6.62 3.55 10.93
CA LEU A 75 -7.15 3.92 9.61
C LEU A 75 -6.31 3.36 8.46
N VAL A 76 -5.01 3.22 8.68
CA VAL A 76 -4.05 2.76 7.67
C VAL A 76 -3.37 1.51 8.22
N ASN A 77 -3.48 0.43 7.46
CA ASN A 77 -2.93 -0.87 7.83
C ASN A 77 -1.80 -1.27 6.87
N PRO A 78 -0.90 -2.19 7.24
CA PRO A 78 -0.02 -2.86 6.30
C PRO A 78 -0.81 -3.44 5.12
N ARG A 79 -0.25 -3.43 3.91
CA ARG A 79 -0.95 -4.01 2.76
C ARG A 79 -1.17 -5.52 2.95
N VAL A 80 -2.30 -6.04 2.45
CA VAL A 80 -2.65 -7.47 2.51
C VAL A 80 -1.63 -8.32 1.75
N PHE A 81 -1.16 -7.81 0.60
CA PHE A 81 -0.11 -8.42 -0.21
C PHE A 81 0.72 -7.36 -0.95
N GLY A 82 2.03 -7.53 -1.01
CA GLY A 82 2.96 -6.61 -1.65
C GLY A 82 3.60 -5.64 -0.67
N VAL A 83 3.93 -4.43 -1.15
CA VAL A 83 4.64 -3.40 -0.37
C VAL A 83 3.76 -2.17 -0.15
N GLY A 84 3.87 -1.59 1.04
CA GLY A 84 3.21 -0.37 1.44
C GLY A 84 1.97 -0.61 2.29
N TRP A 85 1.06 0.36 2.27
CA TRP A 85 -0.10 0.39 3.14
C TRP A 85 -1.41 0.15 2.37
N THR A 86 -2.46 -0.15 3.11
CA THR A 86 -3.86 -0.22 2.67
C THR A 86 -4.73 0.62 3.59
N LEU A 87 -5.84 1.12 3.07
CA LEU A 87 -6.81 1.88 3.84
C LEU A 87 -7.83 0.93 4.47
N ASN A 88 -8.13 1.15 5.75
CA ASN A 88 -9.23 0.49 6.45
C ASN A 88 -10.55 1.20 6.11
N ILE A 89 -11.22 0.70 5.07
CA ILE A 89 -12.48 1.25 4.57
C ILE A 89 -13.59 1.13 5.61
N GLY A 90 -13.63 0.02 6.35
CA GLY A 90 -14.61 -0.19 7.43
C GLY A 90 -14.55 0.92 8.47
N LYS A 91 -13.34 1.32 8.88
CA LYS A 91 -13.12 2.41 9.84
C LYS A 91 -13.54 3.77 9.28
N VAL A 92 -13.21 4.04 8.01
CA VAL A 92 -13.61 5.29 7.34
C VAL A 92 -15.12 5.42 7.28
N VAL A 93 -15.82 4.34 6.94
CA VAL A 93 -17.30 4.32 6.93
C VAL A 93 -17.85 4.57 8.32
N GLY A 94 -17.33 3.91 9.36
CA GLY A 94 -17.75 4.15 10.75
C GLY A 94 -17.62 5.62 11.17
N MET A 95 -16.47 6.24 10.90
CA MET A 95 -16.23 7.66 11.18
C MET A 95 -17.19 8.59 10.43
N ILE A 96 -17.59 8.25 9.21
CA ILE A 96 -18.56 9.04 8.45
C ILE A 96 -19.95 8.92 9.09
N GLN A 97 -20.36 7.72 9.51
CA GLN A 97 -21.67 7.50 10.15
C GLN A 97 -21.78 8.25 11.48
N GLU A 98 -20.75 8.19 12.33
CA GLU A 98 -20.69 8.96 13.58
C GLU A 98 -20.86 10.46 13.32
N ARG A 99 -20.07 11.02 12.39
CA ARG A 99 -20.16 12.44 12.02
C ARG A 99 -21.49 12.87 11.39
N LEU A 100 -22.23 11.94 10.80
CA LEU A 100 -23.57 12.20 10.26
C LEU A 100 -24.63 12.12 11.36
N ALA A 101 -24.46 11.24 12.34
CA ALA A 101 -25.32 11.16 13.51
C ALA A 101 -25.19 12.42 14.38
N ASP A 102 -23.96 12.87 14.65
CA ASP A 102 -23.68 14.07 15.44
C ASP A 102 -24.25 15.35 14.81
N ARG A 103 -24.31 15.42 13.48
CA ARG A 103 -24.85 16.57 12.75
C ARG A 103 -26.38 16.65 12.71
N ARG A 104 -27.06 15.57 13.07
CA ARG A 104 -28.53 15.52 13.12
C ARG A 104 -29.08 15.89 14.51
N GLN A 105 -28.22 15.98 15.51
CA GLN A 105 -28.54 16.47 16.85
C GLN A 105 -28.25 17.97 16.95
#